data_AF-A0A1S5Y2M1-F1
#
_entry.id   AF-A0A1S5Y2M1-F1
#
_cell.length_a   1.000
_cell.length_b   1.000
_cell.length_c   1.000
_cell.angle_alpha   90.00
_cell.angle_beta   90.00
_cell.angle_gamma   90.00
#
_symmetry.space_group_name_H-M   'P 1'
#
loop_
_entity.id
_entity.type
_entity.pdbx_description
1 polymer ?
#
loop_
_entity_poly.entity_id
_entity_poly.type
_entity_poly.pdbx_seq_one_letter_code
_entity_poly.pdbx_strand_id
1 'polypeptide(L)'
;MVRKRRILDDAPEHIITGPWKRLVYDAEGRIQRAGYSLCLLERLQDALRRRDIWLENSDRWGDPREKLLQGEEWQTQRIPVCRALGHPVDGRKGVQQLAIQLDETWKAVASRFEKNAEVHICNEGKYPSLTISCLEKQEEPPSLLRLNNRIKQLLPPVDLTELLLEIDAQTGFTHEFAHVSESGARAQDLHISLCAVLMAEACNIGLEPLIKHNIPALTRHRLSWVKQNYLRAETLVSANARLVDFQSTLELAGRWGGGEVASADGMRFVTPVKTINSGSNRKYFGSGRGITWYNFVSDQYSGFHGIVVPGTLRDSIFVL
;
A
#
# COMPACT_ATOMS: atom_id res chain seq x y z
N MET A 1 13.82 -47.48 16.81
CA MET A 1 12.86 -46.93 15.83
C MET A 1 11.49 -46.86 16.48
N VAL A 2 11.06 -45.69 16.97
CA VAL A 2 9.73 -45.54 17.59
C VAL A 2 8.68 -45.53 16.47
N ARG A 3 7.84 -46.57 16.42
CA ARG A 3 6.70 -46.66 15.48
C ARG A 3 5.78 -45.45 15.75
N LYS A 4 5.76 -44.46 14.85
CA LYS A 4 4.84 -43.31 14.98
C LYS A 4 3.41 -43.84 15.01
N ARG A 5 2.70 -43.65 16.14
CA ARG A 5 1.26 -43.97 16.25
C ARG A 5 0.51 -43.28 15.10
N ARG A 6 -0.27 -44.08 14.35
CA ARG A 6 -1.07 -43.62 13.22
C ARG A 6 -2.41 -43.02 13.66
N ILE A 7 -2.87 -43.36 14.85
CA ILE A 7 -4.12 -42.93 15.45
C ILE A 7 -3.78 -42.06 16.67
N LEU A 8 -4.58 -41.00 16.88
CA LEU A 8 -4.52 -40.14 18.05
C LEU A 8 -5.73 -40.44 18.94
N ASP A 9 -5.48 -40.68 20.22
CA ASP A 9 -6.50 -41.17 21.17
C ASP A 9 -7.18 -40.04 21.96
N ASP A 10 -6.58 -38.85 22.03
CA ASP A 10 -7.05 -37.69 22.82
C ASP A 10 -6.73 -36.35 22.12
N ALA A 11 -7.11 -36.25 20.85
CA ALA A 11 -6.84 -35.05 20.07
C ALA A 11 -8.04 -34.07 20.18
N PRO A 12 -7.82 -32.77 20.48
CA PRO A 12 -8.91 -31.81 20.54
C PRO A 12 -9.69 -31.73 19.23
N GLU A 13 -10.98 -32.06 19.27
CA GLU A 13 -11.83 -32.16 18.06
C GLU A 13 -12.42 -30.82 17.61
N HIS A 14 -12.41 -29.80 18.48
CA HIS A 14 -13.00 -28.48 18.20
C HIS A 14 -12.36 -27.76 17.00
N ILE A 15 -11.14 -28.15 16.60
CA ILE A 15 -10.44 -27.59 15.44
C ILE A 15 -10.91 -28.20 14.11
N ILE A 16 -11.61 -29.34 14.15
CA ILE A 16 -11.99 -30.13 12.97
C ILE A 16 -13.29 -29.55 12.38
N THR A 17 -13.17 -28.83 11.26
CA THR A 17 -14.32 -28.31 10.53
C THR A 17 -14.95 -29.37 9.61
N GLY A 18 -16.19 -29.15 9.17
CA GLY A 18 -16.94 -30.08 8.31
C GLY A 18 -16.14 -30.69 7.14
N PRO A 19 -15.40 -29.90 6.34
CA PRO A 19 -14.60 -30.42 5.23
C PRO A 19 -13.48 -31.38 5.65
N TRP A 20 -12.92 -31.21 6.85
CA TRP A 20 -11.83 -32.04 7.36
C TRP A 20 -12.28 -33.37 7.95
N LYS A 21 -13.56 -33.49 8.35
CA LYS A 21 -14.06 -34.71 9.00
C LYS A 21 -13.75 -35.97 8.17
N ARG A 22 -13.87 -35.90 6.85
CA ARG A 22 -13.59 -37.04 5.94
C ARG A 22 -12.11 -37.47 5.91
N LEU A 23 -11.19 -36.54 6.16
CA LEU A 23 -9.74 -36.80 6.14
C LEU A 23 -9.18 -37.11 7.52
N VAL A 24 -9.84 -36.62 8.57
CA VAL A 24 -9.41 -36.75 9.96
C VAL A 24 -9.96 -38.01 10.61
N TYR A 25 -11.23 -38.36 10.36
CA TYR A 25 -11.82 -39.58 10.92
C TYR A 25 -11.70 -40.77 9.95
N ASP A 26 -11.41 -41.95 10.47
CA ASP A 26 -11.55 -43.21 9.73
C ASP A 26 -13.00 -43.74 9.76
N ALA A 27 -13.23 -44.89 9.14
CA ALA A 27 -14.56 -45.53 9.08
C ALA A 27 -15.08 -45.92 10.47
N GLU A 28 -14.19 -46.10 11.45
CA GLU A 28 -14.52 -46.40 12.84
C GLU A 28 -14.59 -45.14 13.72
N GLY A 29 -14.49 -43.94 13.14
CA GLY A 29 -14.56 -42.66 13.85
C GLY A 29 -13.30 -42.30 14.64
N ARG A 30 -12.17 -42.98 14.41
CA ARG A 30 -10.89 -42.71 15.08
C ARG A 30 -10.11 -41.63 14.34
N ILE A 31 -9.34 -40.83 15.10
CA ILE A 31 -8.60 -39.70 14.55
C ILE A 31 -7.28 -40.17 13.92
N GLN A 32 -7.19 -40.06 12.60
CA GLN A 32 -5.98 -40.30 11.85
C GLN A 32 -4.98 -39.16 12.03
N ARG A 33 -3.78 -39.47 12.53
CA ARG A 33 -2.72 -38.49 12.80
C ARG A 33 -2.36 -37.64 11.58
N ALA A 34 -2.33 -38.23 10.39
CA ALA A 34 -1.94 -37.53 9.16
C ALA A 34 -2.96 -36.44 8.79
N GLY A 35 -4.25 -36.80 8.75
CA GLY A 35 -5.33 -35.86 8.50
C GLY A 35 -5.42 -34.78 9.59
N TYR A 36 -5.34 -35.19 10.86
CA TYR A 36 -5.36 -34.26 11.99
C TYR A 36 -4.20 -33.26 11.95
N SER A 37 -2.98 -33.71 11.62
CA SER A 37 -1.80 -32.83 11.54
C SER A 37 -1.96 -31.76 10.44
N LEU A 38 -2.51 -32.13 9.28
CA LEU A 38 -2.78 -31.16 8.21
C LEU A 38 -3.90 -30.19 8.60
N CYS A 39 -4.96 -30.68 9.24
CA CYS A 39 -6.03 -29.85 9.78
C CYS A 39 -5.48 -28.83 10.80
N LEU A 40 -4.64 -29.28 11.74
CA LEU A 40 -3.99 -28.44 12.73
C LEU A 40 -3.10 -27.37 12.09
N LEU A 41 -2.30 -27.73 11.09
CA LEU A 41 -1.43 -26.77 10.39
C LEU A 41 -2.24 -25.71 9.63
N GLU A 42 -3.34 -26.10 8.99
CA GLU A 42 -4.24 -25.15 8.32
C GLU A 42 -4.88 -24.21 9.36
N ARG A 43 -5.37 -24.74 10.49
CA ARG A 43 -5.98 -23.93 11.56
C ARG A 43 -4.97 -23.00 12.21
N LEU A 44 -3.73 -23.45 12.44
CA LEU A 44 -2.65 -22.59 12.91
C LEU A 44 -2.35 -21.48 11.92
N GLN A 45 -2.27 -21.79 10.62
CA GLN A 45 -2.08 -20.78 9.58
C GLN A 45 -3.22 -19.77 9.55
N ASP A 46 -4.47 -20.22 9.67
CA ASP A 46 -5.64 -19.32 9.70
C ASP A 46 -5.64 -18.44 10.96
N ALA A 47 -5.32 -19.00 12.13
CA ALA A 47 -5.23 -18.26 13.38
C ALA A 47 -4.12 -17.20 13.34
N LEU A 48 -2.94 -17.54 12.79
CA LEU A 48 -1.86 -16.58 12.54
C LEU A 48 -2.29 -15.48 11.57
N ARG A 49 -3.02 -15.82 10.50
CA ARG A 49 -3.57 -14.85 9.54
C ARG A 49 -4.60 -13.91 10.15
N ARG A 50 -5.44 -14.42 11.05
CA ARG A 50 -6.46 -13.64 11.77
C ARG A 50 -5.90 -12.87 12.97
N ARG A 51 -4.66 -13.16 13.38
CA ARG A 51 -4.01 -12.63 14.60
C ARG A 51 -4.66 -13.11 15.90
N ASP A 52 -5.31 -14.27 15.87
CA ASP A 52 -5.82 -14.93 17.07
C ASP A 52 -4.67 -15.57 17.88
N ILE A 53 -3.62 -15.98 17.17
CA ILE A 53 -2.34 -16.45 17.70
C ILE A 53 -1.25 -15.56 17.10
N TRP A 54 -0.24 -15.24 17.90
CA TRP A 54 0.92 -14.49 17.47
C TRP A 54 2.20 -15.20 17.91
N LEU A 55 3.31 -14.84 17.27
CA LEU A 55 4.64 -15.29 17.61
C LEU A 55 5.41 -14.13 18.24
N GLU A 56 5.85 -14.32 19.48
CA GLU A 56 6.75 -13.39 20.15
C GLU A 56 8.00 -13.16 19.28
N ASN A 57 8.43 -11.90 19.16
CA ASN A 57 9.58 -11.47 18.34
C ASN A 57 9.45 -11.70 16.83
N SER A 58 8.23 -11.83 16.29
CA SER A 58 8.01 -11.88 14.84
C SER A 58 7.50 -10.54 14.30
N ASP A 59 8.24 -9.90 13.39
CA ASP A 59 7.73 -8.70 12.70
C ASP A 59 6.46 -9.01 11.90
N ARG A 60 6.45 -10.19 11.27
CA ARG A 60 5.34 -10.60 10.39
C ARG A 60 4.15 -11.13 11.17
N TRP A 61 4.37 -11.94 12.21
CA TRP A 61 3.32 -12.65 12.95
C TRP A 61 3.20 -12.23 14.42
N GLY A 62 3.79 -11.10 14.81
CA GLY A 62 3.75 -10.57 16.17
C GLY A 62 2.39 -10.03 16.59
N ASP A 63 2.30 -9.66 17.88
CA ASP A 63 1.09 -9.10 18.49
C ASP A 63 0.89 -7.65 17.98
N PRO A 64 -0.19 -7.38 17.22
CA PRO A 64 -0.47 -6.01 16.78
C PRO A 64 -0.75 -5.04 17.93
N ARG A 65 -1.07 -5.53 19.13
CA ARG A 65 -1.39 -4.69 20.30
C ARG A 65 -0.15 -4.08 20.95
N GLU A 66 1.02 -4.66 20.75
CA GLU A 66 2.29 -4.08 21.23
C GLU A 66 2.59 -2.73 20.57
N LYS A 67 2.03 -2.47 19.39
CA LYS A 67 2.15 -1.19 18.68
C LYS A 67 1.18 -0.11 19.18
N LEU A 68 0.21 -0.46 20.01
CA LEU A 68 -0.77 0.49 20.52
C LEU A 68 -0.21 1.18 21.76
N LEU A 69 -0.62 2.43 22.00
CA LEU A 69 -0.35 3.10 23.28
C LEU A 69 -0.96 2.29 24.41
N GLN A 70 -0.18 2.03 25.47
CA GLN A 70 -0.61 1.29 26.65
C GLN A 70 -0.28 2.07 27.93
N GLY A 71 -0.79 1.59 29.07
CA GLY A 71 -0.44 2.12 30.39
C GLY A 71 -0.68 3.63 30.53
N GLU A 72 0.31 4.33 31.11
CA GLU A 72 0.25 5.76 31.40
C GLU A 72 0.22 6.64 30.14
N GLU A 73 0.93 6.23 29.07
CA GLU A 73 0.95 6.97 27.80
C GLU A 73 -0.46 7.04 27.20
N TRP A 74 -1.17 5.91 27.18
CA TRP A 74 -2.57 5.88 26.74
C TRP A 74 -3.45 6.73 27.65
N GLN A 75 -3.33 6.63 28.99
CA GLN A 75 -4.17 7.44 29.89
C GLN A 75 -3.98 8.94 29.67
N THR A 76 -2.75 9.37 29.39
CA THR A 76 -2.40 10.77 29.10
C THR A 76 -2.99 11.22 27.75
N GLN A 77 -2.90 10.39 26.72
CA GLN A 77 -3.37 10.71 25.37
C GLN A 77 -4.86 10.45 25.13
N ARG A 78 -5.54 9.71 26.03
CA ARG A 78 -6.92 9.26 25.87
C ARG A 78 -7.89 10.40 25.55
N ILE A 79 -7.87 11.47 26.34
CA ILE A 79 -8.80 12.59 26.17
C ILE A 79 -8.51 13.38 24.87
N PRO A 80 -7.25 13.80 24.60
CA PRO A 80 -6.88 14.43 23.33
C PRO A 80 -7.29 13.62 22.10
N VAL A 81 -6.97 12.32 22.06
CA VAL A 81 -7.25 11.43 20.92
C VAL A 81 -8.75 11.25 20.72
N CYS A 82 -9.50 10.94 21.78
CA CYS A 82 -10.96 10.82 21.67
C CYS A 82 -11.60 12.12 21.17
N ARG A 83 -11.14 13.28 21.63
CA ARG A 83 -11.63 14.58 21.15
C ARG A 83 -11.31 14.81 19.68
N ALA A 84 -10.07 14.56 19.25
CA ALA A 84 -9.64 14.72 17.86
C ALA A 84 -10.44 13.83 16.90
N LEU A 85 -10.76 12.61 17.32
CA LEU A 85 -11.56 11.66 16.54
C LEU A 85 -13.08 11.88 16.68
N GLY A 86 -13.52 12.84 17.49
CA GLY A 86 -14.95 13.06 17.75
C GLY A 86 -15.64 11.90 18.49
N HIS A 87 -14.88 11.09 19.23
CA HIS A 87 -15.38 9.93 19.95
C HIS A 87 -15.53 10.19 21.47
N PRO A 88 -16.46 9.49 22.15
CA PRO A 88 -16.53 9.52 23.61
C PRO A 88 -15.26 8.94 24.25
N VAL A 89 -14.86 9.53 25.38
CA VAL A 89 -13.75 9.01 26.22
C VAL A 89 -14.08 7.64 26.83
N ASP A 90 -15.37 7.38 27.05
CA ASP A 90 -15.87 6.09 27.51
C ASP A 90 -16.19 5.19 26.32
N GLY A 91 -15.39 4.15 26.13
CA GLY A 91 -15.56 3.18 25.05
C GLY A 91 -16.92 2.47 25.06
N ARG A 92 -17.55 2.27 26.24
CA ARG A 92 -18.89 1.66 26.30
C ARG A 92 -19.94 2.58 25.69
N LYS A 93 -19.84 3.88 25.94
CA LYS A 93 -20.72 4.88 25.31
C LYS A 93 -20.48 4.95 23.81
N GLY A 94 -19.21 4.90 23.36
CA GLY A 94 -18.87 4.84 21.94
C GLY A 94 -19.49 3.63 21.24
N VAL A 95 -19.37 2.43 21.81
CA VAL A 95 -19.98 1.20 21.28
C VAL A 95 -21.51 1.31 21.26
N GLN A 96 -22.12 1.85 22.31
CA GLN A 96 -23.58 2.05 22.36
C GLN A 96 -24.06 3.02 21.28
N GLN A 97 -23.35 4.13 21.06
CA GLN A 97 -23.67 5.08 19.99
C GLN A 97 -23.55 4.43 18.60
N LEU A 98 -22.49 3.67 18.34
CA LEU A 98 -22.32 2.93 17.10
C LEU A 98 -23.41 1.87 16.90
N ALA A 99 -23.82 1.18 17.96
CA ALA A 99 -24.89 0.19 17.92
C ALA A 99 -26.24 0.84 17.57
N ILE A 100 -26.55 1.99 18.17
CA ILE A 100 -27.74 2.78 17.84
C ILE A 100 -27.68 3.24 16.38
N GLN A 101 -26.57 3.83 15.96
CA GLN A 101 -26.40 4.31 14.59
C GLN A 101 -26.54 3.17 13.57
N LEU A 102 -26.00 1.99 13.87
CA LEU A 102 -26.14 0.79 13.04
C LEU A 102 -27.60 0.34 12.93
N ASP A 103 -28.31 0.26 14.06
CA ASP A 103 -29.73 -0.14 14.09
C ASP A 103 -30.63 0.87 13.36
N GLU A 104 -30.42 2.17 13.58
CA GLU A 104 -31.14 3.23 12.88
C GLU A 104 -30.87 3.19 11.37
N THR A 105 -29.61 3.04 10.97
CA THR A 105 -29.23 2.92 9.56
C THR A 105 -29.84 1.67 8.93
N TRP A 106 -29.81 0.53 9.64
CA TRP A 106 -30.43 -0.71 9.20
C TRP A 106 -31.93 -0.54 8.97
N LYS A 107 -32.65 0.04 9.94
CA LYS A 107 -34.10 0.32 9.82
C LYS A 107 -34.39 1.28 8.66
N ALA A 108 -33.57 2.32 8.50
CA ALA A 108 -33.70 3.25 7.39
C ALA A 108 -33.51 2.56 6.03
N VAL A 109 -32.47 1.74 5.89
CA VAL A 109 -32.21 0.96 4.66
C VAL A 109 -33.36 -0.01 4.40
N ALA A 110 -33.78 -0.80 5.39
CA ALA A 110 -34.88 -1.76 5.25
C ALA A 110 -36.19 -1.09 4.82
N SER A 111 -36.53 0.05 5.42
CA SER A 111 -37.75 0.81 5.07
C SER A 111 -37.74 1.42 3.66
N ARG A 112 -36.54 1.67 3.11
CA ARG A 112 -36.33 2.26 1.78
C ARG A 112 -36.00 1.22 0.72
N PHE A 113 -35.72 -0.02 1.11
CA PHE A 113 -35.18 -1.06 0.24
C PHE A 113 -36.09 -1.33 -0.95
N GLU A 114 -37.40 -1.51 -0.70
CA GLU A 114 -38.40 -1.74 -1.76
C GLU A 114 -38.55 -0.57 -2.74
N LYS A 115 -38.15 0.64 -2.31
CA LYS A 115 -38.24 1.87 -3.12
C LYS A 115 -36.91 2.22 -3.79
N ASN A 116 -35.84 1.47 -3.53
CA ASN A 116 -34.52 1.78 -4.02
C ASN A 116 -34.28 1.10 -5.38
N ALA A 117 -34.38 1.87 -6.46
CA ALA A 117 -34.11 1.40 -7.81
C ALA A 117 -32.64 1.01 -8.05
N GLU A 118 -31.72 1.36 -7.13
CA GLU A 118 -30.31 1.06 -7.28
C GLU A 118 -29.89 -0.29 -6.67
N VAL A 119 -30.80 -0.97 -5.96
CA VAL A 119 -30.47 -2.21 -5.23
C VAL A 119 -31.48 -3.28 -5.55
N HIS A 120 -31.00 -4.40 -6.10
CA HIS A 120 -31.84 -5.51 -6.54
C HIS A 120 -31.37 -6.82 -5.93
N ILE A 121 -32.32 -7.63 -5.45
CA ILE A 121 -32.06 -9.02 -5.05
C ILE A 121 -32.54 -9.93 -6.18
N CYS A 122 -31.61 -10.62 -6.84
CA CYS A 122 -31.96 -11.63 -7.82
C CYS A 122 -32.03 -13.01 -7.16
N ASN A 123 -33.19 -13.66 -7.23
CA ASN A 123 -33.44 -14.98 -6.64
C ASN A 123 -33.40 -16.12 -7.67
N GLU A 124 -33.04 -15.83 -8.93
CA GLU A 124 -33.07 -16.82 -10.03
C GLU A 124 -31.89 -17.80 -10.01
N GLY A 125 -30.86 -17.50 -9.21
CA GLY A 125 -29.69 -18.37 -9.04
C GLY A 125 -29.83 -19.41 -7.93
N LYS A 126 -28.83 -20.28 -7.79
CA LYS A 126 -28.73 -21.27 -6.69
C LYS A 126 -28.78 -20.62 -5.29
N TYR A 127 -28.38 -19.35 -5.21
CA TYR A 127 -28.43 -18.52 -4.01
C TYR A 127 -28.91 -17.11 -4.40
N PRO A 128 -29.62 -16.39 -3.51
CA PRO A 128 -29.98 -15.00 -3.72
C PRO A 128 -28.72 -14.14 -3.88
N SER A 129 -28.66 -13.30 -4.90
CA SER A 129 -27.56 -12.35 -5.12
C SER A 129 -28.04 -10.91 -4.97
N LEU A 130 -27.24 -10.10 -4.28
CA LEU A 130 -27.45 -8.66 -4.15
C LEU A 130 -26.66 -7.94 -5.25
N THR A 131 -27.37 -7.21 -6.10
CA THR A 131 -26.78 -6.34 -7.12
C THR A 131 -27.02 -4.89 -6.72
N ILE A 132 -25.94 -4.12 -6.60
CA ILE A 132 -25.98 -2.67 -6.39
C ILE A 132 -25.53 -2.05 -7.72
N SER A 133 -26.34 -1.20 -8.33
CA SER A 133 -25.95 -0.51 -9.55
C SER A 133 -24.78 0.43 -9.28
N CYS A 134 -23.93 0.57 -10.29
CA CYS A 134 -22.83 1.52 -10.25
C CYS A 134 -23.39 2.94 -10.21
N LEU A 135 -22.74 3.82 -9.46
CA LEU A 135 -23.03 5.25 -9.52
C LEU A 135 -22.93 5.72 -10.98
N GLU A 136 -23.97 6.39 -11.46
CA GLU A 136 -23.94 7.00 -12.78
C GLU A 136 -22.81 8.03 -12.83
N LYS A 137 -22.07 8.03 -13.95
CA LYS A 137 -21.04 9.04 -14.18
C LYS A 137 -21.72 10.40 -14.20
N GLN A 138 -21.33 11.29 -13.30
CA GLN A 138 -21.74 12.69 -13.37
C GLN A 138 -21.20 13.29 -14.68
N GLU A 139 -22.10 13.82 -15.50
CA GLU A 139 -21.71 14.51 -16.72
C GLU A 139 -20.88 15.74 -16.37
N GLU A 140 -19.71 15.88 -17.01
CA GLU A 140 -18.87 17.04 -16.81
C GLU A 140 -19.52 18.25 -17.50
N PRO A 141 -19.76 19.36 -16.78
CA PRO A 141 -20.44 20.50 -17.36
C PRO A 141 -19.59 21.10 -18.49
N PRO A 142 -20.20 21.63 -19.57
CA PRO A 142 -19.47 22.23 -20.69
C PRO A 142 -18.49 23.34 -20.28
N SER A 143 -18.77 24.04 -19.18
CA SER A 143 -17.87 25.04 -18.60
C SER A 143 -16.56 24.44 -18.09
N LEU A 144 -16.62 23.27 -17.42
CA LEU A 144 -15.44 22.57 -16.91
C LEU A 144 -14.57 22.06 -18.06
N LEU A 145 -15.19 21.48 -19.09
CA LEU A 145 -14.48 21.03 -20.29
C LEU A 145 -13.75 22.18 -20.98
N ARG A 146 -14.42 23.34 -21.14
CA ARG A 146 -13.80 24.55 -21.69
C ARG A 146 -12.62 25.04 -20.84
N LEU A 147 -12.77 25.04 -19.51
CA LEU A 147 -11.70 25.45 -18.59
C LEU A 147 -10.51 24.50 -18.68
N ASN A 148 -10.74 23.19 -18.64
CA ASN A 148 -9.69 22.17 -18.71
C ASN A 148 -8.91 22.29 -20.03
N ASN A 149 -9.61 22.49 -21.15
CA ASN A 149 -8.95 22.72 -22.44
C ASN A 149 -8.11 24.00 -22.45
N ARG A 150 -8.59 25.09 -21.86
CA ARG A 150 -7.84 26.34 -21.75
C ARG A 150 -6.59 26.18 -20.89
N ILE A 151 -6.67 25.45 -19.77
CA ILE A 151 -5.51 25.14 -18.93
C ILE A 151 -4.51 24.29 -19.70
N LYS A 152 -4.95 23.24 -20.40
CA LYS A 152 -4.08 22.40 -21.23
C LYS A 152 -3.35 23.18 -22.32
N GLN A 153 -4.00 24.18 -22.92
CA GLN A 153 -3.37 25.05 -23.92
C GLN A 153 -2.30 25.98 -23.34
N LEU A 154 -2.32 26.25 -22.04
CA LEU A 154 -1.29 27.04 -21.35
C LEU A 154 -0.09 26.19 -20.94
N LEU A 155 -0.22 24.86 -20.91
CA LEU A 155 0.86 23.95 -20.58
C LEU A 155 1.67 23.66 -21.85
N PRO A 156 2.96 24.07 -21.92
CA PRO A 156 3.79 23.77 -23.06
C PRO A 156 4.03 22.25 -23.18
N PRO A 157 4.13 21.70 -24.41
CA PRO A 157 4.63 20.35 -24.59
C PRO A 157 6.14 20.35 -24.27
N VAL A 158 6.53 19.68 -23.20
CA VAL A 158 7.93 19.59 -22.75
C VAL A 158 8.35 18.12 -22.74
N ASP A 159 9.56 17.83 -23.22
CA ASP A 159 10.13 16.49 -23.11
C ASP A 159 10.41 16.18 -21.64
N LEU A 160 10.05 14.98 -21.18
CA LEU A 160 10.26 14.58 -19.79
C LEU A 160 11.75 14.66 -19.37
N THR A 161 12.67 14.43 -20.31
CA THR A 161 14.11 14.56 -20.07
C THR A 161 14.55 16.01 -19.90
N GLU A 162 13.96 16.95 -20.65
CA GLU A 162 14.19 18.39 -20.50
C GLU A 162 13.61 18.91 -19.19
N LEU A 163 12.40 18.48 -18.84
CA LEU A 163 11.76 18.83 -17.58
C LEU A 163 12.65 18.47 -16.38
N LEU A 164 13.28 17.29 -16.40
CA LEU A 164 14.14 16.85 -15.30
C LEU A 164 15.40 17.73 -15.16
N LEU A 165 15.98 18.16 -16.28
CA LEU A 165 17.12 19.09 -16.30
C LEU A 165 16.72 20.50 -15.86
N GLU A 166 15.52 20.96 -16.24
CA GLU A 166 14.99 22.26 -15.80
C GLU A 166 14.75 22.28 -14.29
N ILE A 167 14.15 21.23 -13.73
CA ILE A 167 13.94 21.10 -12.29
C ILE A 167 15.27 20.99 -11.55
N ASP A 168 16.27 20.30 -12.10
CA ASP A 168 17.63 20.31 -11.54
C ASP A 168 18.24 21.72 -11.55
N ALA A 169 18.08 22.49 -12.63
CA ALA A 169 18.58 23.86 -12.68
C ALA A 169 17.91 24.78 -11.64
N GLN A 170 16.64 24.54 -11.29
CA GLN A 170 15.92 25.31 -10.27
C GLN A 170 16.23 24.87 -8.84
N THR A 171 16.43 23.58 -8.60
CA THR A 171 16.49 23.01 -7.25
C THR A 171 17.88 22.53 -6.83
N GLY A 172 18.75 22.24 -7.79
CA GLY A 172 20.05 21.62 -7.58
C GLY A 172 19.98 20.22 -6.98
N PHE A 173 18.86 19.50 -7.13
CA PHE A 173 18.66 18.21 -6.47
C PHE A 173 19.73 17.17 -6.86
N THR A 174 20.35 17.28 -8.04
CA THR A 174 21.42 16.36 -8.45
C THR A 174 22.69 16.50 -7.60
N HIS A 175 22.88 17.60 -6.87
CA HIS A 175 24.00 17.79 -5.96
C HIS A 175 23.97 16.88 -4.74
N GLU A 176 22.79 16.37 -4.36
CA GLU A 176 22.63 15.44 -3.23
C GLU A 176 23.12 14.02 -3.57
N PHE A 177 23.39 13.74 -4.84
CA PHE A 177 24.00 12.47 -5.25
C PHE A 177 25.50 12.52 -5.01
N ALA A 178 25.91 12.13 -3.80
CA ALA A 178 27.32 11.98 -3.45
C ALA A 178 27.91 10.64 -3.94
N HIS A 179 29.17 10.66 -4.36
CA HIS A 179 29.91 9.45 -4.73
C HIS A 179 30.10 8.53 -3.51
N VAL A 180 30.02 7.22 -3.71
CA VAL A 180 30.13 6.20 -2.65
C VAL A 180 31.41 6.28 -1.81
N SER A 181 32.51 6.76 -2.38
CA SER A 181 33.80 6.88 -1.69
C SER A 181 34.02 8.19 -0.94
N GLU A 182 33.04 9.11 -0.93
CA GLU A 182 33.04 10.48 -0.33
C GLU A 182 34.18 11.43 -0.77
N SER A 183 35.22 10.90 -1.40
CA SER A 183 36.29 11.60 -2.08
C SER A 183 35.72 12.15 -3.39
N GLY A 184 35.32 13.42 -3.37
CA GLY A 184 34.57 14.14 -4.40
C GLY A 184 35.09 13.98 -5.83
N ALA A 185 34.71 12.88 -6.47
CA ALA A 185 34.98 12.58 -7.87
C ALA A 185 34.13 13.50 -8.75
N ARG A 186 34.58 14.75 -8.91
CA ARG A 186 33.91 15.71 -9.79
C ARG A 186 34.18 15.32 -11.23
N ALA A 187 33.17 14.70 -11.83
CA ALA A 187 33.20 14.43 -13.25
C ALA A 187 32.31 15.43 -13.98
N GLN A 188 32.76 15.89 -15.13
CA GLN A 188 32.07 16.90 -15.93
C GLN A 188 30.66 16.41 -16.33
N ASP A 189 29.70 17.34 -16.35
CA ASP A 189 28.31 17.11 -16.75
C ASP A 189 27.63 15.94 -16.02
N LEU A 190 27.97 15.75 -14.74
CA LEU A 190 27.43 14.67 -13.93
C LEU A 190 25.90 14.73 -13.80
N HIS A 191 25.31 15.92 -13.70
CA HIS A 191 23.87 16.11 -13.63
C HIS A 191 23.15 15.51 -14.84
N ILE A 192 23.71 15.64 -16.05
CA ILE A 192 23.17 15.01 -17.27
C ILE A 192 23.16 13.49 -17.13
N SER A 193 24.28 12.91 -16.67
CA SER A 193 24.36 11.46 -16.44
C SER A 193 23.39 10.99 -15.36
N LEU A 194 23.21 11.76 -14.28
CA LEU A 194 22.27 11.45 -13.20
C LEU A 194 20.83 11.50 -13.67
N CYS A 195 20.42 12.56 -14.37
CA CYS A 195 19.08 12.68 -14.94
C CYS A 195 18.79 11.53 -15.91
N ALA A 196 19.75 11.15 -16.75
CA ALA A 196 19.60 10.00 -17.64
C ALA A 196 19.42 8.69 -16.85
N VAL A 197 20.24 8.44 -15.83
CA VAL A 197 20.09 7.23 -15.00
C VAL A 197 18.74 7.22 -14.27
N LEU A 198 18.30 8.35 -13.71
CA LEU A 198 16.99 8.46 -13.05
C LEU A 198 15.85 8.16 -14.01
N MET A 199 15.90 8.71 -15.23
CA MET A 199 14.93 8.43 -16.29
C MET A 199 14.88 6.95 -16.67
N ALA A 200 16.04 6.31 -16.83
CA ALA A 200 16.14 4.89 -17.15
C ALA A 200 15.47 4.00 -16.09
N GLU A 201 15.75 4.28 -14.80
CA GLU A 201 15.22 3.49 -13.69
C GLU A 201 13.73 3.79 -13.44
N ALA A 202 13.33 5.08 -13.46
CA ALA A 202 11.95 5.49 -13.17
C ALA A 202 10.97 5.02 -14.25
N CYS A 203 11.37 5.07 -15.53
CA CYS A 203 10.54 4.60 -16.64
C CYS A 203 10.71 3.11 -16.94
N ASN A 204 11.61 2.41 -16.24
CA ASN A 204 11.91 0.98 -16.45
C ASN A 204 12.27 0.65 -17.92
N ILE A 205 12.99 1.56 -18.60
CA ILE A 205 13.39 1.44 -20.02
C ILE A 205 14.84 0.96 -20.18
N GLY A 206 15.61 0.89 -19.10
CA GLY A 206 17.04 0.57 -19.12
C GLY A 206 17.90 1.72 -19.66
N LEU A 207 19.21 1.51 -19.72
CA LEU A 207 20.16 2.56 -20.14
C LEU A 207 20.25 2.71 -21.66
N GLU A 208 20.01 1.64 -22.41
CA GLU A 208 20.16 1.59 -23.88
C GLU A 208 19.52 2.77 -24.63
N PRO A 209 18.28 3.20 -24.34
CA PRO A 209 17.66 4.33 -25.04
C PRO A 209 18.36 5.69 -24.83
N LEU A 210 19.12 5.83 -23.74
CA LEU A 210 19.75 7.09 -23.33
C LEU A 210 21.24 7.14 -23.68
N ILE A 211 21.81 6.07 -24.23
CA ILE A 211 23.22 6.02 -24.60
C ILE A 211 23.48 6.85 -25.86
N LYS A 212 24.45 7.75 -25.78
CA LYS A 212 24.97 8.54 -26.92
C LYS A 212 26.49 8.46 -26.93
N HIS A 213 27.05 7.76 -27.92
CA HIS A 213 28.50 7.52 -28.00
C HIS A 213 29.34 8.78 -28.21
N ASN A 214 28.74 9.80 -28.83
CA ASN A 214 29.38 11.10 -29.11
C ASN A 214 29.31 12.08 -27.93
N ILE A 215 28.59 11.76 -26.85
CA ILE A 215 28.43 12.63 -25.69
C ILE A 215 29.09 11.94 -24.48
N PRO A 216 30.23 12.43 -23.96
CA PRO A 216 30.93 11.79 -22.85
C PRO A 216 30.05 11.47 -21.63
N ALA A 217 29.13 12.38 -21.29
CA ALA A 217 28.18 12.23 -20.18
C ALA A 217 27.15 11.11 -20.36
N LEU A 218 26.91 10.65 -21.60
CA LEU A 218 25.87 9.68 -21.95
C LEU A 218 26.45 8.39 -22.54
N THR A 219 27.75 8.15 -22.36
CA THR A 219 28.34 6.86 -22.77
C THR A 219 27.86 5.73 -21.86
N ARG A 220 27.79 4.49 -22.38
CA ARG A 220 27.39 3.31 -21.60
C ARG A 220 28.18 3.15 -20.30
N HIS A 221 29.50 3.29 -20.41
CA HIS A 221 30.41 3.17 -19.27
C HIS A 221 30.10 4.27 -18.23
N ARG A 222 29.88 5.50 -18.68
CA ARG A 222 29.54 6.63 -17.83
C ARG A 222 28.24 6.40 -17.06
N LEU A 223 27.16 6.04 -17.74
CA LEU A 223 25.85 5.83 -17.11
C LEU A 223 25.87 4.64 -16.13
N SER A 224 26.54 3.54 -16.50
CA SER A 224 26.72 2.39 -15.62
C SER A 224 27.51 2.77 -14.35
N TRP A 225 28.59 3.54 -14.51
CA TRP A 225 29.39 4.04 -13.39
C TRP A 225 28.58 4.96 -12.47
N VAL A 226 27.78 5.89 -13.04
CA VAL A 226 26.92 6.78 -12.24
C VAL A 226 25.87 5.97 -11.46
N LYS A 227 25.18 5.05 -12.13
CA LYS A 227 24.20 4.17 -11.48
C LYS A 227 24.79 3.43 -10.28
N GLN A 228 25.99 2.89 -10.40
CA GLN A 228 26.62 2.10 -9.35
C GLN A 228 27.14 2.95 -8.17
N ASN A 229 27.67 4.14 -8.45
CA ASN A 229 28.43 4.90 -7.45
C ASN A 229 27.66 6.07 -6.84
N TYR A 230 26.53 6.48 -7.42
CA TYR A 230 25.76 7.66 -6.99
C TYR A 230 24.31 7.35 -6.60
N LEU A 231 23.66 6.43 -7.28
CA LEU A 231 22.25 6.10 -7.03
C LEU A 231 22.12 5.14 -5.84
N ARG A 232 21.69 5.67 -4.69
CA ARG A 232 21.47 4.91 -3.45
C ARG A 232 20.21 5.40 -2.77
N ALA A 233 19.69 4.63 -1.81
CA ALA A 233 18.47 5.00 -1.09
C ALA A 233 18.65 6.34 -0.35
N GLU A 234 19.81 6.56 0.26
CA GLU A 234 20.12 7.76 1.04
C GLU A 234 20.23 9.01 0.15
N THR A 235 20.83 8.87 -1.03
CA THR A 235 20.94 9.98 -1.99
C THR A 235 19.60 10.32 -2.63
N LEU A 236 18.77 9.31 -2.91
CA LEU A 236 17.40 9.50 -3.38
C LEU A 236 16.53 10.23 -2.34
N VAL A 237 16.64 9.85 -1.07
CA VAL A 237 15.90 10.52 0.02
C VAL A 237 16.34 11.99 0.13
N SER A 238 17.64 12.25 0.12
CA SER A 238 18.19 13.61 0.22
C SER A 238 17.79 14.48 -0.98
N ALA A 239 17.87 13.93 -2.19
CA ALA A 239 17.40 14.59 -3.40
C ALA A 239 15.87 14.86 -3.35
N ASN A 240 15.07 13.92 -2.88
CA ASN A 240 13.63 14.10 -2.75
C ASN A 240 13.29 15.21 -1.73
N ALA A 241 14.04 15.29 -0.61
CA ALA A 241 13.87 16.37 0.36
C ALA A 241 14.06 17.76 -0.29
N ARG A 242 15.08 17.93 -1.14
CA ARG A 242 15.28 19.18 -1.91
C ARG A 242 14.10 19.53 -2.80
N LEU A 243 13.51 18.54 -3.48
CA LEU A 243 12.35 18.75 -4.34
C LEU A 243 11.11 19.14 -3.53
N VAL A 244 10.87 18.47 -2.40
CA VAL A 244 9.77 18.77 -1.47
C VAL A 244 9.94 20.17 -0.88
N ASP A 245 11.14 20.52 -0.43
CA ASP A 245 11.46 21.84 0.12
C ASP A 245 11.20 22.93 -0.93
N PHE A 246 11.68 22.75 -2.16
CA PHE A 246 11.43 23.72 -3.23
C PHE A 246 9.94 23.84 -3.55
N GLN A 247 9.20 22.74 -3.67
CA GLN A 247 7.76 22.75 -3.93
C GLN A 247 7.00 23.53 -2.85
N SER A 248 7.40 23.42 -1.58
CA SER A 248 6.77 24.16 -0.48
C SER A 248 6.92 25.69 -0.60
N THR A 249 7.91 26.19 -1.35
CA THR A 249 8.12 27.62 -1.59
C THR A 249 7.21 28.20 -2.68
N LEU A 250 6.57 27.35 -3.49
CA LEU A 250 5.73 27.80 -4.60
C LEU A 250 4.38 28.33 -4.08
N GLU A 251 3.96 29.50 -4.57
CA GLU A 251 2.67 30.11 -4.16
C GLU A 251 1.49 29.15 -4.42
N LEU A 252 1.54 28.39 -5.51
CA LEU A 252 0.51 27.42 -5.85
C LEU A 252 0.39 26.30 -4.81
N ALA A 253 1.51 25.81 -4.28
CA ALA A 253 1.52 24.78 -3.24
C ALA A 253 0.88 25.29 -1.95
N GLY A 254 1.17 26.55 -1.57
CA GLY A 254 0.54 27.21 -0.43
C GLY A 254 -0.97 27.42 -0.57
N ARG A 255 -1.53 27.38 -1.79
CA ARG A 255 -2.98 27.40 -2.03
C ARG A 255 -3.63 26.02 -1.89
N TRP A 256 -2.87 24.93 -1.99
CA TRP A 256 -3.38 23.57 -1.83
C TRP A 256 -3.45 23.14 -0.37
N GLY A 257 -2.43 23.47 0.43
CA GLY A 257 -2.35 23.04 1.82
C GLY A 257 -1.19 23.63 2.60
N GLY A 258 -1.17 23.34 3.90
CA GLY A 258 -0.16 23.85 4.84
C GLY A 258 1.11 23.01 4.93
N GLY A 259 1.11 21.80 4.37
CA GLY A 259 2.20 20.81 4.49
C GLY A 259 2.11 19.96 5.76
N GLU A 260 1.10 20.20 6.61
CA GLU A 260 0.95 19.53 7.91
C GLU A 260 0.10 18.26 7.85
N VAL A 261 -0.64 18.07 6.75
CA VAL A 261 -1.54 16.93 6.56
C VAL A 261 -1.02 16.08 5.41
N ALA A 262 -1.04 14.76 5.58
CA ALA A 262 -0.68 13.82 4.54
C ALA A 262 -1.78 12.78 4.32
N SER A 263 -1.98 12.42 3.07
CA SER A 263 -2.75 11.24 2.66
C SER A 263 -1.79 10.08 2.44
N ALA A 264 -2.13 8.92 3.02
CA ALA A 264 -1.38 7.68 2.86
C ALA A 264 -2.27 6.63 2.21
N ASP A 265 -2.00 6.28 0.95
CA ASP A 265 -2.83 5.35 0.18
C ASP A 265 -2.01 4.34 -0.64
N GLY A 266 -2.59 3.15 -0.81
CA GLY A 266 -1.96 2.00 -1.46
C GLY A 266 -2.34 1.86 -2.93
N MET A 267 -1.40 2.13 -3.82
CA MET A 267 -1.51 1.82 -5.25
C MET A 267 -1.16 0.35 -5.50
N ARG A 268 -2.00 -0.37 -6.24
CA ARG A 268 -1.85 -1.82 -6.43
C ARG A 268 -1.33 -2.14 -7.83
N PHE A 269 -0.23 -2.87 -7.91
CA PHE A 269 0.41 -3.26 -9.17
C PHE A 269 0.47 -4.78 -9.32
N VAL A 270 0.02 -5.29 -10.46
CA VAL A 270 0.21 -6.70 -10.82
C VAL A 270 1.68 -6.92 -11.16
N THR A 271 2.29 -7.94 -10.56
CA THR A 271 3.68 -8.30 -10.82
C THR A 271 3.74 -9.61 -11.59
N PRO A 272 4.39 -9.65 -12.78
CA PRO A 272 4.51 -10.89 -13.56
C PRO A 272 5.49 -11.89 -12.94
N VAL A 273 6.44 -11.40 -12.14
CA VAL A 273 7.50 -12.21 -11.51
C VAL A 273 7.32 -12.34 -10.00
N LYS A 274 7.82 -13.44 -9.45
CA LYS A 274 7.84 -13.67 -8.00
C LYS A 274 8.96 -12.83 -7.38
N THR A 275 8.59 -11.86 -6.56
CA THR A 275 9.51 -11.02 -5.79
C THR A 275 9.26 -11.23 -4.29
N ILE A 276 10.16 -10.72 -3.44
CA ILE A 276 10.02 -10.80 -1.98
C ILE A 276 8.67 -10.21 -1.52
N ASN A 277 8.25 -9.12 -2.16
CA ASN A 277 7.03 -8.39 -1.82
C ASN A 277 5.80 -8.83 -2.63
N SER A 278 5.91 -9.71 -3.65
CA SER A 278 4.72 -10.06 -4.44
C SER A 278 3.81 -11.08 -3.74
N GLY A 279 2.58 -10.66 -3.47
CA GLY A 279 1.54 -11.43 -2.77
C GLY A 279 0.39 -11.82 -3.70
N SER A 280 -0.18 -13.01 -3.51
CA SER A 280 -1.41 -13.42 -4.19
C SER A 280 -2.63 -12.85 -3.47
N ASN A 281 -3.47 -12.08 -4.17
CA ASN A 281 -4.72 -11.58 -3.64
C ASN A 281 -5.80 -11.63 -4.72
N ARG A 282 -6.78 -12.53 -4.54
CA ARG A 282 -7.80 -12.77 -5.57
C ARG A 282 -8.69 -11.57 -5.85
N LYS A 283 -8.90 -10.71 -4.85
CA LYS A 283 -9.68 -9.48 -5.00
C LYS A 283 -8.99 -8.47 -5.92
N TYR A 284 -7.67 -8.31 -5.77
CA TYR A 284 -6.93 -7.24 -6.45
C TYR A 284 -6.13 -7.69 -7.67
N PHE A 285 -5.69 -8.95 -7.70
CA PHE A 285 -4.79 -9.48 -8.74
C PHE A 285 -5.35 -10.74 -9.43
N GLY A 286 -6.58 -11.15 -9.12
CA GLY A 286 -7.19 -12.35 -9.69
C GLY A 286 -6.39 -13.63 -9.38
N SER A 287 -6.04 -14.40 -10.40
CA SER A 287 -5.15 -15.57 -10.27
C SER A 287 -3.67 -15.20 -10.15
N GLY A 288 -3.33 -13.93 -10.39
CA GLY A 288 -1.96 -13.43 -10.36
C GLY A 288 -1.49 -13.04 -8.96
N ARG A 289 -0.39 -12.29 -8.95
CA ARG A 289 0.22 -11.71 -7.75
C ARG A 289 0.52 -10.25 -8.00
N GLY A 290 0.67 -9.50 -6.93
CA GLY A 290 1.00 -8.09 -7.03
C GLY A 290 1.64 -7.55 -5.76
N ILE A 291 2.10 -6.32 -5.89
CA ILE A 291 2.60 -5.50 -4.79
C ILE A 291 1.63 -4.37 -4.54
N THR A 292 1.70 -3.79 -3.35
CA THR A 292 1.05 -2.51 -3.06
C THR A 292 2.15 -1.50 -2.77
N TRP A 293 2.18 -0.42 -3.55
CA TRP A 293 3.00 0.74 -3.29
C TRP A 293 2.21 1.66 -2.38
N TYR A 294 2.61 1.72 -1.12
CA TYR A 294 1.97 2.56 -0.13
C TYR A 294 2.63 3.93 -0.16
N ASN A 295 1.92 4.92 -0.69
CA ASN A 295 2.44 6.24 -1.00
C ASN A 295 1.92 7.30 -0.03
N PHE A 296 2.79 8.22 0.37
CA PHE A 296 2.47 9.33 1.25
C PHE A 296 2.60 10.64 0.49
N VAL A 297 1.48 11.35 0.38
CA VAL A 297 1.38 12.61 -0.35
C VAL A 297 0.87 13.67 0.61
N SER A 298 1.59 14.78 0.72
CA SER A 298 1.15 15.93 1.51
C SER A 298 -0.10 16.60 0.91
N ASP A 299 -0.79 17.41 1.69
CA ASP A 299 -1.82 18.34 1.22
C ASP A 299 -1.29 19.43 0.28
N GLN A 300 0.04 19.53 0.12
CA GLN A 300 0.72 20.32 -0.92
C GLN A 300 1.03 19.50 -2.19
N TYR A 301 0.48 18.28 -2.32
CA TYR A 301 0.71 17.37 -3.44
C TYR A 301 2.19 16.97 -3.64
N SER A 302 3.00 17.00 -2.59
CA SER A 302 4.38 16.51 -2.63
C SER A 302 4.45 15.07 -2.09
N GLY A 303 5.09 14.17 -2.86
CA GLY A 303 5.34 12.80 -2.44
C GLY A 303 6.62 12.73 -1.61
N PHE A 304 6.51 12.48 -0.30
CA PHE A 304 7.67 12.50 0.59
C PHE A 304 8.12 11.12 1.08
N HIS A 305 7.25 10.12 0.99
CA HIS A 305 7.58 8.77 1.41
C HIS A 305 6.79 7.72 0.63
N GLY A 306 7.35 6.52 0.52
CA GLY A 306 6.59 5.38 0.05
C GLY A 306 7.27 4.06 0.33
N ILE A 307 6.45 3.02 0.53
CA ILE A 307 6.89 1.69 0.96
C ILE A 307 6.23 0.64 0.06
N VAL A 308 7.03 -0.33 -0.41
CA VAL A 308 6.49 -1.51 -1.09
C VAL A 308 6.04 -2.52 -0.05
N VAL A 309 4.73 -2.77 0.01
CA VAL A 309 4.14 -3.75 0.93
C VAL A 309 3.59 -4.97 0.18
N PRO A 310 3.59 -6.16 0.82
CA PRO A 310 2.97 -7.33 0.23
C PRO A 310 1.47 -7.12 -0.04
N GLY A 311 1.03 -7.31 -1.29
CA GLY A 311 -0.37 -7.06 -1.70
C GLY A 311 -1.44 -7.96 -1.06
N THR A 312 -1.03 -8.81 -0.12
CA THR A 312 -1.88 -9.63 0.75
C THR A 312 -2.23 -8.97 2.09
N LEU A 313 -1.40 -8.02 2.54
CA LEU A 313 -1.55 -7.38 3.86
C LEU A 313 -2.49 -6.18 3.77
N ARG A 314 -3.10 -5.82 4.90
CA ARG A 314 -3.89 -4.58 4.98
C ARG A 314 -2.94 -3.40 5.13
N ASP A 315 -3.11 -2.42 4.25
CA ASP A 315 -2.29 -1.20 4.15
C ASP A 315 -2.24 -0.44 5.50
N SER A 316 -3.34 -0.46 6.26
CA SER A 316 -3.48 0.22 7.56
C SER A 316 -2.45 -0.19 8.62
N ILE A 317 -1.81 -1.36 8.50
CA ILE A 317 -0.80 -1.84 9.47
C ILE A 317 0.56 -1.15 9.25
N PHE A 318 0.78 -0.57 8.06
CA PHE A 318 2.01 0.12 7.70
C PHE A 318 1.98 1.64 7.99
N VAL A 319 0.83 2.15 8.41
CA VAL A 319 0.67 3.53 8.92
C VAL A 319 0.96 3.61 10.43
N LEU A 320 0.87 2.46 11.13
CA LEU A 320 0.94 2.34 12.59
C LEU A 320 2.36 2.09 13.12
#